data_AF-A0A924J940-F1
#
_entry.id   AF-A0A924J940-F1
#
_cell.length_a   1.000
_cell.length_b   1.000
_cell.length_c   1.000
_cell.angle_alpha   90.00
_cell.angle_beta   90.00
_cell.angle_gamma   90.00
#
_symmetry.space_group_name_H-M   'P 1'
#
loop_
_entity.id
_entity.type
_entity.pdbx_description
1 polymer ?
#
loop_
_entity_poly.entity_id
_entity_poly.type
_entity_poly.pdbx_seq_one_letter_code
_entity_poly.pdbx_strand_id
1 'polypeptide(L)' 'MSKNWNTFFNILQKEERVIIGLMSGTSLDGLDVALCRIKGHGLNTELKLLKFHTVPYEDELRTEIQAIFSK' A
#
# COMPACT_ATOMS: atom_id res chain seq x y z
N MET A 1 10.09 -28.40 -2.06
CA MET A 1 10.12 -26.93 -1.91
C MET A 1 9.05 -26.50 -0.93
N SER A 2 9.34 -25.60 0.01
CA SER A 2 8.33 -25.15 0.98
C SER A 2 7.13 -24.53 0.25
N LYS A 3 5.90 -24.81 0.74
CA LYS A 3 4.61 -24.39 0.15
C LYS A 3 4.56 -22.90 -0.25
N ASN A 4 5.33 -22.05 0.42
CA ASN A 4 5.34 -20.60 0.23
C ASN A 4 5.97 -20.18 -1.11
N TRP A 5 6.95 -20.92 -1.63
CA TRP A 5 7.61 -20.56 -2.89
C TRP A 5 6.69 -20.68 -4.10
N ASN A 6 5.90 -21.75 -4.17
CA ASN A 6 4.96 -21.95 -5.27
C ASN A 6 3.92 -20.83 -5.32
N THR A 7 3.41 -20.40 -4.17
CA THR A 7 2.46 -19.28 -4.09
C THR A 7 3.09 -17.98 -4.56
N PHE A 8 4.32 -17.71 -4.15
CA PHE A 8 5.07 -16.53 -4.57
C PHE A 8 5.29 -16.50 -6.09
N PHE A 9 5.82 -17.59 -6.66
CA PHE A 9 6.05 -17.66 -8.11
C PHE A 9 4.75 -17.58 -8.92
N ASN A 10 3.66 -18.17 -8.43
CA ASN A 10 2.34 -18.04 -9.05
C ASN A 10 1.85 -16.59 -9.09
N ILE A 11 2.15 -15.77 -8.07
CA ILE A 11 1.80 -14.34 -8.05
C ILE A 11 2.69 -13.56 -9.04
N LEU A 12 3.98 -13.90 -9.12
CA LEU A 12 4.92 -13.26 -10.04
C LEU A 12 4.61 -13.56 -11.51
N GLN A 13 4.01 -14.69 -11.84
CA GLN A 13 3.68 -15.03 -13.23
C GLN A 13 2.36 -14.42 -13.74
N LYS A 14 1.56 -13.78 -12.89
CA LYS A 14 0.31 -13.14 -13.32
C LYS A 14 0.57 -11.91 -14.21
N GLU A 15 -0.19 -11.79 -15.30
CA GLU A 15 -0.18 -10.61 -16.18
C GLU A 15 -0.65 -9.35 -15.47
N GLU A 16 -1.62 -9.49 -14.57
CA GLU A 16 -2.11 -8.42 -13.70
C GLU A 16 -2.10 -8.82 -12.23
N ARG A 17 -1.88 -7.84 -11.36
CA ARG A 17 -1.84 -8.02 -9.91
C ARG A 17 -2.72 -6.99 -9.24
N VAL A 18 -3.46 -7.44 -8.23
CA VAL A 18 -4.18 -6.56 -7.32
C VAL A 18 -3.28 -6.29 -6.13
N ILE A 19 -2.92 -5.04 -5.92
CA ILE A 19 -1.94 -4.57 -4.94
C ILE A 19 -2.59 -3.52 -4.05
N ILE A 20 -2.30 -3.56 -2.76
CA ILE A 20 -2.66 -2.49 -1.81
C ILE A 20 -1.43 -1.61 -1.63
N GLY A 21 -1.56 -0.33 -1.96
CA GLY A 21 -0.62 0.73 -1.62
C GLY A 21 -1.04 1.40 -0.32
N LEU A 22 -0.06 1.65 0.54
CA LEU A 22 -0.24 2.33 1.83
C LEU A 22 0.67 3.57 1.85
N MET A 23 0.13 4.71 2.26
CA MET A 23 0.89 5.95 2.42
C MET A 23 0.48 6.68 3.71
N SER A 24 1.47 7.07 4.52
CA SER A 24 1.29 7.98 5.66
C SER A 24 1.92 9.31 5.30
N GLY A 25 1.10 10.34 5.13
CA GLY A 25 1.58 11.71 4.92
C GLY A 25 2.25 12.29 6.17
N THR A 26 3.05 13.33 6.01
CA THR A 26 3.69 14.08 7.12
C THR A 26 2.70 14.92 7.93
N SER A 27 1.47 15.11 7.43
CA SER A 27 0.41 15.81 8.18
C SER A 27 -0.17 14.96 9.32
N LEU A 28 0.11 13.65 9.35
CA LEU A 28 -0.35 12.72 10.39
C LEU A 28 -1.88 12.68 10.56
N ASP A 29 -2.63 12.98 9.49
CA ASP A 29 -4.09 12.99 9.51
C ASP A 29 -4.69 11.58 9.33
N GLY A 30 -3.94 10.65 8.71
CA GLY A 30 -4.37 9.28 8.50
C GLY A 30 -3.47 8.45 7.58
N LEU A 31 -3.89 7.20 7.37
CA LEU A 31 -3.31 6.23 6.47
C LEU A 31 -4.13 6.15 5.17
N ASP A 32 -3.53 6.57 4.07
CA ASP A 32 -4.12 6.39 2.75
C ASP A 32 -3.95 4.94 2.28
N VAL A 33 -5.04 4.35 1.80
CA VAL A 33 -5.12 2.97 1.32
C VAL A 33 -5.64 2.98 -0.11
N ALA A 34 -4.80 2.57 -1.05
CA ALA A 34 -5.14 2.47 -2.48
C ALA A 34 -5.13 1.00 -2.93
N LEU A 35 -6.29 0.46 -3.31
CA LEU A 35 -6.38 -0.84 -3.98
C LEU A 35 -6.23 -0.61 -5.48
N CYS A 36 -5.14 -1.11 -6.06
CA CYS A 36 -4.79 -0.90 -7.46
C CYS A 36 -4.72 -2.23 -8.20
N ARG A 37 -5.20 -2.25 -9.45
CA ARG A 37 -4.82 -3.27 -10.43
C ARG A 37 -3.65 -2.73 -11.23
N ILE A 38 -2.56 -3.49 -11.26
CA ILE A 38 -1.34 -3.15 -12.01
C ILE A 38 -1.11 -4.25 -13.05
N LYS A 39 -0.88 -3.85 -14.30
CA LYS A 39 -0.57 -4.72 -15.43
C LYS A 39 0.69 -4.22 -16.15
N GLY A 40 1.44 -5.14 -16.75
CA GLY A 40 2.66 -4.80 -17.47
C GLY A 40 3.84 -4.47 -16.54
N HIS A 41 4.87 -3.85 -17.10
CA HIS A 41 6.11 -3.53 -16.39
C HIS A 41 6.88 -2.38 -17.09
N GLY A 42 7.76 -1.72 -16.34
CA GLY A 42 8.58 -0.61 -16.84
C GLY A 42 7.71 0.53 -17.39
N LEU A 43 8.05 1.02 -18.58
CA LEU A 43 7.30 2.09 -19.25
C LEU A 43 5.90 1.64 -19.74
N ASN A 44 5.67 0.34 -19.86
CA ASN A 44 4.38 -0.24 -20.27
C ASN A 44 3.50 -0.60 -19.06
N THR A 45 3.77 -0.01 -17.90
CA THR A 45 2.98 -0.28 -16.69
C THR A 45 1.65 0.45 -16.78
N GLU A 46 0.56 -0.31 -16.75
CA GLU A 46 -0.80 0.21 -16.64
C GLU A 46 -1.29 0.10 -15.20
N LEU A 47 -1.83 1.20 -14.67
CA LEU A 47 -2.37 1.25 -13.31
C LEU A 47 -3.83 1.67 -13.34
N LYS A 48 -4.68 0.91 -12.63
CA LYS A 48 -6.08 1.24 -12.40
C LYS A 48 -6.37 1.25 -10.90
N LEU A 49 -6.76 2.41 -10.38
CA LEU A 49 -7.29 2.53 -9.02
C LEU A 49 -8.66 1.85 -8.95
N LEU A 50 -8.79 0.83 -8.11
CA LEU A 50 -10.04 0.09 -7.89
C LEU A 50 -10.81 0.67 -6.71
N LYS A 51 -10.11 1.03 -5.63
CA LYS A 51 -10.70 1.64 -4.44
C LYS A 51 -9.66 2.50 -3.74
N PHE A 52 -10.12 3.60 -3.16
CA PHE A 52 -9.31 4.44 -2.29
C PHE A 52 -10.07 4.69 -0.98
N HIS A 53 -9.34 4.74 0.12
CA HIS A 53 -9.87 5.11 1.42
C HIS A 53 -8.75 5.69 2.29
N THR A 54 -9.05 6.72 3.07
CA THR A 54 -8.16 7.23 4.11
C THR A 54 -8.70 6.79 5.46
N VAL A 55 -7.90 6.05 6.22
CA VAL A 55 -8.21 5.63 7.58
C VAL A 55 -7.63 6.69 8.52
N PRO A 56 -8.45 7.44 9.28
CA PRO A 56 -7.94 8.45 10.20
C PRO A 56 -7.10 7.77 11.29
N TYR A 57 -6.00 8.40 11.68
CA TYR A 57 -5.29 7.97 12.88
C TYR A 57 -6.10 8.28 14.12
N GLU A 58 -6.08 7.35 15.08
CA GLU A 58 -6.57 7.59 16.42
C GLU A 58 -5.76 8.72 17.07
N ASP A 59 -6.42 9.55 17.88
CA ASP A 59 -5.80 10.74 18.46
C ASP A 59 -4.60 10.39 19.36
N GLU A 60 -4.64 9.23 20.04
CA GLU A 60 -3.54 8.71 20.85
C GLU A 60 -2.29 8.45 19.99
N LEU A 61 -2.43 7.68 18.91
CA LEU A 61 -1.34 7.39 17.98
C LEU A 61 -0.79 8.67 17.32
N ARG A 62 -1.68 9.60 16.94
CA ARG A 62 -1.25 10.89 16.38
C ARG A 62 -0.39 11.67 17.36
N THR A 63 -0.80 11.72 18.63
CA THR A 63 -0.09 12.44 19.70
C THR A 63 1.29 11.84 19.96
N GLU A 64 1.39 10.51 20.02
CA GLU A 64 2.68 9.80 20.19
C GLU A 64 3.65 10.11 19.05
N ILE A 65 3.17 10.08 17.81
CA ILE A 65 4.02 10.37 16.65
C ILE A 65 4.47 11.84 16.66
N GLN A 66 3.57 12.78 16.94
CA GLN A 66 3.90 14.22 17.01
C GLN A 66 4.94 14.54 18.10
N ALA A 67 4.92 13.84 19.23
CA ALA A 67 5.89 14.00 20.30
C ALA A 67 7.33 13.68 19.85
N ILE A 68 7.51 12.78 18.88
CA ILE A 68 8.82 12.39 18.33
C ILE A 68 9.33 13.43 17.33
N PHE A 69 8.44 14.07 16.56
CA PHE A 69 8.81 15.06 15.55
C PHE A 69 9.05 16.48 16.08
N SER A 70 8.66 16.77 17.33
CA SER A 70 8.71 18.12 17.92
C SER A 70 10.07 18.47 18.58
N LYS A 71 11.19 18.26 17.87
CA LYS A 71 12.52 18.62 18.35
C LYS A 71 13.30 19.50 17.38
#